data_AF-G0M9X7-F1
#
_entry.id   AF-G0M9X7-F1
#
_cell.length_a   1.000
_cell.length_b   1.000
_cell.length_c   1.000
_cell.angle_alpha   90.00
_cell.angle_beta   90.00
_cell.angle_gamma   90.00
#
_symmetry.space_group_name_H-M   'P 1'
#
loop_
_entity.id
_entity.type
_entity.pdbx_description
1 polymer ?
#
loop_
_entity_poly.entity_id
_entity_poly.type
_entity_poly.pdbx_seq_one_letter_code
_entity_poly.pdbx_strand_id
1 'polypeptide(L)'
;MEWFYRDCEELTDENRELVSCMEEFYHKVYQNEVNCTKDFDFLSKHLSAKSEAFKSGESCFLDIVEENCMDSSIHYLNHNYAQFLEVLTVLPKNQNCISLHDYLMGAQCIPLKSELVGIGRKMKLTGKLGDSVEDLRNKCREARECMIGSRHLLESLGEVENMCAEI
;
A
#
# COMPACT_ATOMS: atom_id res chain seq x y z
N MET A 1 -8.19 -38.61 11.25
CA MET A 1 -8.37 -37.17 11.46
C MET A 1 -7.31 -36.50 10.61
N GLU A 2 -7.64 -36.29 9.33
CA GLU A 2 -6.73 -35.77 8.32
C GLU A 2 -6.71 -34.25 8.44
N TRP A 3 -5.52 -33.72 8.65
CA TRP A 3 -5.23 -32.30 8.72
C TRP A 3 -5.15 -31.80 7.27
N PHE A 4 -6.13 -30.97 6.88
CA PHE A 4 -6.08 -30.23 5.62
C PHE A 4 -4.85 -29.32 5.65
N TYR A 5 -3.79 -29.72 4.95
CA TYR A 5 -2.80 -28.79 4.45
C TYR A 5 -3.57 -27.80 3.56
N ARG A 6 -3.70 -26.54 4.02
CA ARG A 6 -4.25 -25.47 3.17
C ARG A 6 -3.07 -24.90 2.40
N ASP A 7 -2.97 -25.27 1.14
CA ASP A 7 -2.08 -24.59 0.20
C ASP A 7 -2.61 -23.16 0.03
N CYS A 8 -1.92 -22.18 0.61
CA CYS A 8 -2.13 -20.78 0.27
C CYS A 8 -1.39 -20.53 -1.05
N GLU A 9 -2.08 -19.99 -2.05
CA GLU A 9 -1.46 -19.66 -3.33
C GLU A 9 -0.41 -18.55 -3.14
N GLU A 10 0.78 -18.76 -3.68
CA GLU A 10 1.81 -17.72 -3.74
C GLU A 10 1.45 -16.69 -4.81
N LEU A 11 1.94 -15.45 -4.64
CA LEU A 11 1.82 -14.45 -5.69
C LEU A 11 2.64 -14.85 -6.91
N THR A 12 2.01 -14.81 -8.08
CA THR A 12 2.67 -14.85 -9.38
C THR A 12 3.55 -13.61 -9.57
N ASP A 13 4.47 -13.65 -10.54
CA ASP A 13 5.33 -12.50 -10.87
C ASP A 13 4.49 -11.29 -11.31
N GLU A 14 3.47 -11.52 -12.13
CA GLU A 14 2.50 -10.49 -12.57
C GLU A 14 1.80 -9.82 -11.38
N ASN A 15 1.41 -10.62 -10.37
CA ASN A 15 0.81 -10.08 -9.15
C ASN A 15 1.81 -9.26 -8.32
N ARG A 16 3.08 -9.65 -8.28
CA ARG A 16 4.13 -8.90 -7.58
C ARG A 16 4.39 -7.57 -8.26
N GLU A 17 4.45 -7.56 -9.59
CA GLU A 17 4.60 -6.33 -10.38
C GLU A 17 3.40 -5.39 -10.19
N LEU A 18 2.17 -5.94 -10.16
CA LEU A 18 0.97 -5.17 -9.87
C LEU A 18 0.99 -4.56 -8.45
N VAL A 19 1.42 -5.33 -7.44
CA VAL A 19 1.56 -4.82 -6.07
C VAL A 19 2.61 -3.70 -6.02
N SER A 20 3.76 -3.89 -6.66
CA SER A 20 4.81 -2.87 -6.78
C SER A 20 4.29 -1.60 -7.46
N CYS A 21 3.49 -1.73 -8.52
CA CYS A 21 2.84 -0.60 -9.19
C CYS A 21 1.91 0.16 -8.24
N MET A 22 1.13 -0.56 -7.42
CA MET A 22 0.26 0.07 -6.43
C MET A 22 1.03 0.80 -5.32
N GLU A 23 2.17 0.27 -4.88
CA GLU A 23 3.04 0.95 -3.91
C GLU A 23 3.53 2.30 -4.45
N GLU A 24 3.96 2.33 -5.72
CA GLU A 24 4.40 3.57 -6.39
C GLU A 24 3.24 4.55 -6.57
N PHE A 25 2.07 4.07 -7.01
CA PHE A 25 0.86 4.89 -7.09
C PHE A 25 0.53 5.54 -5.74
N TYR A 26 0.49 4.77 -4.66
CA TYR A 26 0.21 5.32 -3.34
C TYR A 26 1.30 6.29 -2.88
N HIS A 27 2.57 6.04 -3.20
CA HIS A 27 3.66 6.98 -2.92
C HIS A 27 3.39 8.35 -3.56
N LYS A 28 2.99 8.38 -4.85
CA LYS A 28 2.62 9.62 -5.56
C LYS A 28 1.44 10.33 -4.91
N VAL A 29 0.44 9.58 -4.45
CA VAL A 29 -0.73 10.12 -3.75
C VAL A 29 -0.31 10.76 -2.42
N TYR A 30 0.47 10.07 -1.58
CA TYR A 30 0.94 10.63 -0.30
C TYR A 30 1.81 11.88 -0.47
N GLN A 31 2.72 11.88 -1.45
CA GLN A 31 3.59 13.03 -1.72
C GLN A 31 2.86 14.20 -2.39
N ASN A 32 1.57 14.04 -2.74
CA ASN A 32 0.78 15.03 -3.47
C ASN A 32 1.45 15.47 -4.79
N GLU A 33 2.19 14.56 -5.44
CA GLU A 33 2.95 14.85 -6.66
C GLU A 33 2.04 15.06 -7.89
N VAL A 34 0.83 14.49 -7.86
CA VAL A 34 -0.11 14.52 -8.97
C VAL A 34 -1.40 15.23 -8.54
N ASN A 35 -1.80 16.27 -9.27
CA ASN A 35 -2.89 17.13 -8.81
C ASN A 35 -4.27 16.46 -8.85
N CYS A 36 -4.54 15.59 -9.83
CA CYS A 36 -5.85 14.94 -9.95
C CYS A 36 -6.16 13.98 -8.79
N THR A 37 -5.15 13.50 -8.05
CA THR A 37 -5.36 12.57 -6.94
C THR A 37 -6.07 13.22 -5.75
N LYS A 38 -6.05 14.55 -5.65
CA LYS A 38 -6.66 15.34 -4.57
C LYS A 38 -8.19 15.29 -4.58
N ASP A 39 -8.78 14.95 -5.73
CA ASP A 39 -10.24 14.92 -5.91
C ASP A 39 -10.86 13.58 -5.48
N PHE A 40 -10.03 12.57 -5.15
CA PHE A 40 -10.49 11.20 -4.90
C PHE A 40 -9.86 10.61 -3.63
N ASP A 41 -10.67 9.89 -2.85
CA ASP A 41 -10.20 9.20 -1.63
C ASP A 41 -9.56 7.83 -1.94
N PHE A 42 -8.45 7.83 -2.69
CA PHE A 42 -7.75 6.59 -3.06
C PHE A 42 -7.20 5.82 -1.84
N LEU A 43 -6.91 6.53 -0.75
CA LEU A 43 -6.36 5.97 0.50
C LEU A 43 -7.43 5.44 1.46
N SER A 44 -8.71 5.52 1.09
CA SER A 44 -9.80 5.06 1.95
C SER A 44 -9.63 3.59 2.36
N LYS A 45 -9.77 3.29 3.66
CA LYS A 45 -9.85 1.90 4.14
C LYS A 45 -11.27 1.31 4.00
N HIS A 46 -12.26 2.16 3.74
CA HIS A 46 -13.64 1.72 3.49
C HIS A 46 -13.79 1.26 2.04
N LEU A 47 -14.13 -0.01 1.85
CA LEU A 47 -14.16 -0.63 0.52
C LEU A 47 -15.12 0.06 -0.46
N SER A 48 -16.25 0.58 0.00
CA SER A 48 -17.20 1.33 -0.84
C SER A 48 -16.63 2.67 -1.29
N ALA A 49 -16.01 3.43 -0.38
CA ALA A 49 -15.37 4.70 -0.69
C ALA A 49 -14.14 4.50 -1.60
N LYS A 50 -13.33 3.46 -1.34
CA LYS A 50 -12.22 3.09 -2.22
C LYS A 50 -12.72 2.71 -3.61
N SER A 51 -13.79 1.90 -3.71
CA SER A 51 -14.40 1.56 -5.01
C SER A 51 -14.85 2.80 -5.78
N GLU A 52 -15.51 3.74 -5.09
CA GLU A 52 -15.94 4.99 -5.70
C GLU A 52 -14.76 5.85 -6.17
N ALA A 53 -13.73 6.00 -5.33
CA ALA A 53 -12.52 6.76 -5.67
C ALA A 53 -11.81 6.19 -6.91
N PHE A 54 -11.64 4.87 -6.98
CA PHE A 54 -11.01 4.24 -8.14
C PHE A 54 -11.88 4.30 -9.40
N LYS A 55 -13.21 4.18 -9.29
CA LYS A 55 -14.11 4.36 -10.45
C LYS A 55 -14.11 5.79 -10.98
N SER A 56 -14.36 6.75 -10.10
CA SER A 56 -14.46 8.16 -10.48
C SER A 56 -13.11 8.75 -10.87
N GLY A 57 -12.02 8.23 -10.29
CA GLY A 57 -10.64 8.61 -10.56
C GLY A 57 -9.89 7.70 -11.54
N GLU A 58 -10.57 6.83 -12.29
CA GLU A 58 -9.94 5.81 -13.14
C GLU A 58 -8.89 6.39 -14.09
N SER A 59 -9.23 7.48 -14.81
CA SER A 59 -8.28 8.16 -15.70
C SER A 59 -7.05 8.66 -14.95
N CYS A 60 -7.22 9.28 -13.79
CA CYS A 60 -6.10 9.77 -12.97
C CYS A 60 -5.21 8.63 -12.49
N PHE A 61 -5.81 7.50 -12.11
CA PHE A 61 -5.07 6.31 -11.74
C PHE A 61 -4.29 5.72 -12.91
N LEU A 62 -4.92 5.54 -14.08
CA LEU A 62 -4.28 4.95 -15.26
C LEU A 62 -3.16 5.84 -15.81
N ASP A 63 -3.32 7.16 -15.80
CA ASP A 63 -2.26 8.10 -16.22
C ASP A 63 -0.99 7.92 -15.36
N ILE A 64 -1.15 7.76 -14.04
CA ILE A 64 -0.01 7.51 -13.13
C ILE A 64 0.61 6.14 -13.39
N VAL A 65 -0.21 5.12 -13.64
CA VAL A 65 0.25 3.76 -13.95
C VAL A 65 1.09 3.74 -15.22
N GLU A 66 0.65 4.41 -16.28
CA GLU A 66 1.36 4.45 -17.57
C GLU A 66 2.76 5.06 -17.46
N GLU A 67 2.97 6.01 -16.55
CA GLU A 67 4.25 6.69 -16.38
C GLU A 67 5.21 5.96 -15.43
N ASN A 68 4.69 5.17 -14.48
CA ASN A 68 5.48 4.71 -13.33
C ASN A 68 5.55 3.19 -13.15
N CYS A 69 4.73 2.42 -13.87
CA CYS A 69 4.65 0.97 -13.70
C CYS A 69 5.31 0.17 -14.84
N MET A 70 5.55 -1.12 -14.60
CA MET A 70 6.07 -2.02 -15.63
C MET A 70 5.02 -2.32 -16.69
N ASP A 71 5.46 -2.59 -17.93
CA ASP A 71 4.59 -2.87 -19.09
C ASP A 71 3.54 -3.94 -18.83
N SER A 72 3.87 -4.97 -18.05
CA SER A 72 2.95 -6.04 -17.62
C SER A 72 1.79 -5.51 -16.78
N SER A 73 2.08 -4.63 -15.83
CA SER A 73 1.08 -3.99 -14.96
C SER A 73 0.23 -2.99 -15.74
N ILE A 74 0.86 -2.20 -16.62
CA ILE A 74 0.17 -1.28 -17.53
C ILE A 74 -0.81 -2.06 -18.41
N HIS A 75 -0.32 -3.12 -19.07
CA HIS A 75 -1.15 -3.97 -19.92
C HIS A 75 -2.30 -4.61 -19.13
N TYR A 76 -2.02 -5.18 -17.95
CA TYR A 76 -3.04 -5.79 -17.11
C TYR A 76 -4.12 -4.78 -16.71
N LEU A 77 -3.74 -3.62 -16.18
CA LEU A 77 -4.67 -2.61 -15.69
C LEU A 77 -5.52 -2.00 -16.80
N ASN A 78 -4.95 -1.77 -17.99
CA ASN A 78 -5.69 -1.26 -19.14
C ASN A 78 -6.73 -2.25 -19.71
N HIS A 79 -6.51 -3.57 -19.56
CA HIS A 79 -7.42 -4.58 -20.12
C HIS A 79 -8.34 -5.24 -19.08
N ASN A 80 -7.96 -5.19 -17.80
CA ASN A 80 -8.61 -5.93 -16.71
C ASN A 80 -8.98 -5.02 -15.53
N TYR A 81 -9.15 -3.72 -15.76
CA TYR A 81 -9.43 -2.74 -14.70
C TYR A 81 -10.60 -3.13 -13.78
N ALA A 82 -11.70 -3.62 -14.35
CA ALA A 82 -12.86 -4.05 -13.56
C ALA A 82 -12.53 -5.22 -12.62
N GLN A 83 -11.67 -6.16 -13.07
CA GLN A 83 -11.25 -7.30 -12.26
C GLN A 83 -10.26 -6.86 -11.18
N PHE A 84 -9.31 -5.99 -11.53
CA PHE A 84 -8.44 -5.33 -10.56
C PHE A 84 -9.25 -4.65 -9.46
N LEU A 85 -10.26 -3.86 -9.84
CA LEU A 85 -11.09 -3.15 -8.90
C LEU A 85 -11.91 -4.09 -8.01
N GLU A 86 -12.41 -5.19 -8.56
CA GLU A 86 -13.08 -6.24 -7.78
C GLU A 86 -12.12 -6.82 -6.73
N VAL A 87 -10.90 -7.20 -7.13
CA VAL A 87 -9.88 -7.70 -6.19
C VAL A 87 -9.56 -6.66 -5.12
N LEU A 88 -9.43 -5.38 -5.48
CA LEU A 88 -9.09 -4.32 -4.53
C LEU A 88 -10.23 -4.01 -3.54
N THR A 89 -11.49 -4.17 -3.95
CA THR A 89 -12.65 -3.63 -3.20
C THR A 89 -13.63 -4.67 -2.68
N VAL A 90 -13.43 -5.95 -3.00
CA VAL A 90 -14.25 -7.05 -2.50
C VAL A 90 -13.41 -7.95 -1.60
N LEU A 91 -13.94 -8.25 -0.40
CA LEU A 91 -13.25 -9.14 0.53
C LEU A 91 -13.16 -10.57 -0.05
N PRO A 92 -12.00 -11.23 0.06
CA PRO A 92 -11.84 -12.60 -0.39
C PRO A 92 -12.72 -13.55 0.44
N LYS A 93 -13.27 -14.58 -0.20
CA LYS A 93 -14.12 -15.61 0.46
C LYS A 93 -13.35 -16.41 1.51
N ASN A 94 -12.07 -16.68 1.27
CA ASN A 94 -11.20 -17.37 2.22
C ASN A 94 -10.30 -16.37 2.94
N GLN A 95 -10.65 -16.03 4.17
CA GLN A 95 -9.88 -15.14 5.01
C GLN A 95 -8.81 -15.88 5.84
N ASN A 96 -8.54 -17.17 5.59
CA ASN A 96 -7.51 -17.88 6.35
C ASN A 96 -6.12 -17.79 5.70
N CYS A 97 -6.03 -17.29 4.46
CA CYS A 97 -4.78 -17.03 3.76
C CYS A 97 -4.63 -15.52 3.47
N ILE A 98 -3.39 -15.10 3.26
CA ILE A 98 -3.05 -13.79 2.67
C ILE A 98 -3.30 -13.90 1.16
N SER A 99 -4.19 -13.07 0.64
CA SER A 99 -4.59 -13.03 -0.76
C SER A 99 -4.02 -11.80 -1.46
N LEU A 100 -4.08 -11.73 -2.80
CA LEU A 100 -3.71 -10.54 -3.55
C LEU A 100 -4.41 -9.26 -3.03
N HIS A 101 -5.68 -9.37 -2.61
CA HIS A 101 -6.39 -8.27 -1.94
C HIS A 101 -5.61 -7.73 -0.74
N ASP A 102 -5.08 -8.60 0.13
CA ASP A 102 -4.33 -8.18 1.31
C ASP A 102 -3.02 -7.47 0.96
N TYR A 103 -2.34 -7.91 -0.10
CA TYR A 103 -1.14 -7.25 -0.61
C TYR A 103 -1.48 -5.86 -1.18
N LEU A 104 -2.50 -5.75 -2.04
CA LEU A 104 -2.91 -4.47 -2.63
C LEU A 104 -3.43 -3.48 -1.59
N MET A 105 -4.16 -3.96 -0.57
CA MET A 105 -4.59 -3.14 0.57
C MET A 105 -3.43 -2.76 1.48
N GLY A 106 -2.42 -3.61 1.60
CA GLY A 106 -1.18 -3.33 2.34
C GLY A 106 -0.28 -2.32 1.65
N ALA A 107 -0.25 -2.29 0.32
CA ALA A 107 0.60 -1.40 -0.48
C ALA A 107 0.46 0.07 -0.07
N GLN A 108 -0.74 0.52 0.34
CA GLN A 108 -0.98 1.89 0.80
C GLN A 108 -0.26 2.27 2.12
N CYS A 109 0.29 1.29 2.85
CA CYS A 109 1.05 1.53 4.06
C CYS A 109 2.57 1.62 3.80
N ILE A 110 3.03 1.17 2.63
CA ILE A 110 4.45 1.14 2.28
C ILE A 110 5.05 2.55 2.20
N PRO A 111 4.39 3.58 1.62
CA PRO A 111 4.93 4.94 1.63
C PRO A 111 5.19 5.47 3.05
N LEU A 112 4.26 5.22 3.99
CA LEU A 112 4.40 5.63 5.40
C LEU A 112 5.60 4.92 6.07
N LYS A 113 5.76 3.62 5.83
CA LYS A 113 6.93 2.86 6.29
C LYS A 113 8.22 3.44 5.71
N SER A 114 8.26 3.67 4.40
CA SER A 114 9.43 4.18 3.68
C SER A 114 9.85 5.57 4.16
N GLU A 115 8.89 6.44 4.47
CA GLU A 115 9.16 7.75 5.05
C GLU A 115 9.86 7.64 6.41
N LEU A 116 9.34 6.80 7.32
CA LEU A 116 9.96 6.56 8.63
C LEU A 116 11.37 5.97 8.52
N VAL A 117 11.57 5.01 7.61
CA VAL A 117 12.90 4.45 7.31
C VAL A 117 13.84 5.54 6.81
N GLY A 118 13.36 6.42 5.93
CA GLY A 118 14.12 7.56 5.40
C GLY A 118 14.56 8.53 6.50
N ILE A 119 13.64 8.86 7.42
CA ILE A 119 13.93 9.71 8.57
C ILE A 119 14.95 9.06 9.49
N GLY A 120 14.77 7.79 9.85
CA GLY A 120 15.71 7.05 10.70
C GLY A 120 17.12 6.99 10.08
N ARG A 121 17.22 6.76 8.77
CA ARG A 121 18.51 6.83 8.04
C ARG A 121 19.12 8.23 8.11
N LYS A 122 18.34 9.28 7.86
CA LYS A 122 18.81 10.67 7.91
C LYS A 122 19.29 11.06 9.31
N MET A 123 18.58 10.63 10.35
CA MET A 123 18.98 10.82 11.74
C MET A 123 20.32 10.13 12.03
N LYS A 124 20.49 8.87 11.63
CA LYS A 124 21.75 8.13 11.80
C LYS A 124 22.94 8.79 11.10
N LEU A 125 22.70 9.39 9.92
CA LEU A 125 23.74 10.06 9.15
C LEU A 125 24.10 11.46 9.67
N THR A 126 23.10 12.23 10.12
CA THR A 126 23.27 13.66 10.40
C THR A 126 23.19 14.02 11.89
N GLY A 127 22.72 13.11 12.73
CA GLY A 127 22.35 13.37 14.13
C GLY A 127 21.15 14.29 14.29
N LYS A 128 20.45 14.64 13.19
CA LYS A 128 19.32 15.58 13.19
C LYS A 128 18.05 14.89 12.71
N LEU A 129 16.96 15.15 13.42
CA LEU A 129 15.64 14.60 13.15
C LEU A 129 14.97 15.25 11.93
N GLY A 130 15.27 16.52 11.65
CA GLY A 130 14.67 17.29 10.54
C GLY A 130 13.24 17.75 10.82
N ASP A 131 12.41 16.85 11.35
CA ASP A 131 11.02 17.09 11.77
C ASP A 131 10.93 17.32 13.29
N SER A 132 9.77 17.81 13.77
CA SER A 132 9.51 17.87 15.21
C SER A 132 9.24 16.48 15.79
N VAL A 133 9.55 16.28 17.08
CA VAL A 133 9.27 15.01 17.78
C VAL A 133 7.77 14.65 17.72
N GLU A 134 6.90 15.65 17.76
CA GLU A 134 5.45 15.43 17.69
C GLU A 134 5.01 14.96 16.30
N ASP A 135 5.52 15.58 15.23
CA ASP A 135 5.22 15.16 13.86
C ASP A 135 5.66 13.70 13.63
N LEU A 136 6.81 13.32 14.18
CA LEU A 136 7.33 11.97 14.06
C LEU A 136 6.51 10.94 14.83
N ARG A 137 6.02 11.30 16.03
CA ARG A 137 5.08 10.45 16.76
C ARG A 137 3.79 10.25 15.98
N ASN A 138 3.30 11.28 15.31
CA ASN A 138 2.12 11.18 14.45
C ASN A 138 2.38 10.27 13.24
N LYS A 139 3.48 10.45 12.51
CA LYS A 139 3.89 9.55 11.40
C LYS A 139 4.04 8.10 11.86
N CYS A 140 4.64 7.89 13.03
CA CYS A 140 4.74 6.57 13.67
C CYS A 140 3.39 5.94 13.97
N ARG A 141 2.45 6.72 14.53
CA ARG A 141 1.09 6.25 14.80
C ARG A 141 0.38 5.86 13.51
N GLU A 142 0.43 6.72 12.49
CA GLU A 142 -0.22 6.48 11.20
C GLU A 142 0.32 5.23 10.50
N ALA A 143 1.65 5.06 10.44
CA ALA A 143 2.27 3.88 9.86
C ALA A 143 1.87 2.61 10.62
N ARG A 144 1.93 2.63 11.96
CA ARG A 144 1.53 1.50 12.82
C ARG A 144 0.07 1.12 12.62
N GLU A 145 -0.84 2.09 12.68
CA GLU A 145 -2.28 1.87 12.48
C GLU A 145 -2.62 1.39 11.07
N CYS A 146 -1.84 1.81 10.06
CA CYS A 146 -1.97 1.28 8.71
C CYS A 146 -1.55 -0.20 8.66
N MET A 147 -0.37 -0.51 9.18
CA MET A 147 0.22 -1.85 9.09
C MET A 147 -0.49 -2.89 9.95
N ILE A 148 -0.95 -2.54 11.17
CA ILE A 148 -1.76 -3.44 12.01
C ILE A 148 -3.05 -3.85 11.29
N GLY A 149 -3.62 -2.95 10.48
CA GLY A 149 -4.79 -3.23 9.66
C GLY A 149 -4.51 -4.13 8.45
N SER A 150 -3.24 -4.40 8.12
CA SER A 150 -2.83 -5.20 6.96
C SER A 150 -2.18 -6.50 7.36
N ARG A 151 -2.84 -7.62 7.04
CA ARG A 151 -2.38 -8.97 7.39
C ARG A 151 -1.04 -9.32 6.76
N HIS A 152 -0.76 -8.81 5.57
CA HIS A 152 0.51 -9.02 4.88
C HIS A 152 1.69 -8.32 5.58
N LEU A 153 1.44 -7.20 6.26
CA LEU A 153 2.52 -6.35 6.80
C LEU A 153 2.86 -6.62 8.26
N LEU A 154 2.21 -7.60 8.90
CA LEU A 154 2.45 -7.93 10.30
C LEU A 154 3.91 -8.29 10.57
N GLU A 155 4.58 -9.00 9.65
CA GLU A 155 6.00 -9.33 9.79
C GLU A 155 6.90 -8.09 9.66
N SER A 156 6.50 -7.11 8.85
CA SER A 156 7.21 -5.84 8.69
C SER A 156 6.94 -4.84 9.82
N LEU A 157 5.92 -5.08 10.67
CA LEU A 157 5.52 -4.16 11.73
C LEU A 157 6.65 -3.93 12.75
N GLY A 158 7.41 -4.98 13.06
CA GLY A 158 8.51 -4.91 14.02
C GLY A 158 9.60 -3.88 13.64
N GLU A 159 9.85 -3.68 12.34
CA GLU A 159 10.80 -2.66 11.86
C GLU A 159 10.32 -1.25 12.22
N VAL A 160 9.04 -0.97 11.96
CA VAL A 160 8.41 0.32 12.29
C VAL A 160 8.31 0.51 13.79
N GLU A 161 7.98 -0.54 14.55
CA GLU A 161 7.92 -0.48 16.00
C GLU A 161 9.26 -0.11 16.62
N ASN A 162 10.34 -0.77 16.20
CA ASN A 162 11.69 -0.52 16.66
C ASN A 162 12.15 0.91 16.37
N MET A 163 11.95 1.40 15.13
CA MET A 163 12.31 2.77 14.78
C MET A 163 11.53 3.79 15.62
N CYS A 164 10.23 3.59 15.77
CA CYS A 164 9.37 4.49 16.52
C CYS A 164 9.60 4.44 18.04
N ALA A 165 10.34 3.45 18.55
CA ALA A 165 10.77 3.41 19.95
C ALA A 165 12.04 4.26 20.20
N GLU A 166 12.80 4.61 19.15
CA GLU A 166 14.01 5.44 19.23
C GLU A 166 13.72 6.96 19.15
N ILE A 167 12.45 7.34 18.93
CA ILE A 167 11.95 8.73 18.78
C ILE A 167 11.30 9.22 20.08
#